data_AF-A0AAW6UNC5-F1
#
_entry.id   AF-A0AAW6UNC5-F1
#
_cell.length_a   1.000
_cell.length_b   1.000
_cell.length_c   1.000
_cell.angle_alpha   90.00
_cell.angle_beta   90.00
_cell.angle_gamma   90.00
#
_symmetry.space_group_name_H-M   'P 1'
#
loop_
_entity.id
_entity.type
_entity.pdbx_description
1 polymer ?
#
loop_
_entity_poly.entity_id
_entity_poly.type
_entity_poly.pdbx_seq_one_letter_code
_entity_poly.pdbx_strand_id
1 'polypeptide(L)'
;MTLNKNNFRLIGYLAFTLFCLGVPWFLFCIFLQKFSFEVWDEKSEYIENIGYLGSFMGGTLGVLLTAGSLIFLAKTLSFERQKSDQENFDNKFFLMLERLESIKDKIDESTKNKILNEIDTVSEFTIEKTLEESKKIIHKYNSEIGHYYRMLYQILKMVDKNKKIAQFKNVEISYYTNIVRATMDFKLTQILAINTYYSDNFDHEYKEFSALVKNYNFFEHMPFTIINKNISYQLLAFFLWNNNGFGNSSFVGKLNLFILEKIKKSTKYNYKYDIFHIILKNIAGCWRSVENDMEMVINTVDRFFYITYLKEKFHTELIYIHPDSYEKIKCNMFSDTGYYDMSFNIDDELNIIVHYEDQVDALMTVGAEQDSKFVVFKIVIKDSREINLNITEEFFFQDFRYNKNFVMQKNKVIT
;
A
#
# COMPACT_ATOMS: atom_id res chain seq x y z
N MET A 1 27.84 -15.56 -24.38
CA MET A 1 27.73 -14.12 -24.67
C MET A 1 26.67 -13.94 -25.76
N THR A 2 25.42 -13.76 -25.38
CA THR A 2 24.28 -13.70 -26.32
C THR A 2 24.18 -12.31 -26.93
N LEU A 3 24.53 -12.20 -28.22
CA LEU A 3 24.38 -10.95 -28.98
C LEU A 3 22.90 -10.57 -29.06
N ASN A 4 22.56 -9.43 -28.44
CA ASN A 4 21.22 -8.86 -28.43
C ASN A 4 20.75 -8.55 -29.87
N LYS A 5 19.44 -8.69 -30.15
CA LYS A 5 18.81 -8.50 -31.47
C LYS A 5 19.12 -7.13 -32.11
N ASN A 6 19.41 -6.12 -31.28
CA ASN A 6 19.84 -4.79 -31.73
C ASN A 6 21.24 -4.80 -32.37
N ASN A 7 22.14 -5.69 -31.93
CA ASN A 7 23.50 -5.77 -32.46
C ASN A 7 23.53 -6.39 -33.87
N PHE A 8 22.62 -7.32 -34.16
CA PHE A 8 22.48 -7.90 -35.51
C PHE A 8 22.02 -6.87 -36.55
N ARG A 9 21.10 -5.97 -36.17
CA ARG A 9 20.69 -4.86 -37.03
C ARG A 9 21.86 -3.90 -37.29
N LEU A 10 22.63 -3.59 -36.25
CA LEU A 10 23.78 -2.69 -36.36
C LEU A 10 24.88 -3.24 -37.30
N ILE A 11 25.18 -4.54 -37.19
CA ILE A 11 26.13 -5.24 -38.08
C ILE A 11 25.61 -5.24 -39.51
N GLY A 12 24.31 -5.47 -39.72
CA GLY A 12 23.67 -5.39 -41.03
C GLY A 12 23.79 -4.00 -41.67
N TYR A 13 23.57 -2.94 -40.90
CA TYR A 13 23.74 -1.56 -41.39
C TYR A 13 25.18 -1.23 -41.74
N LEU A 14 26.15 -1.71 -40.94
CA LEU A 14 27.59 -1.53 -41.19
C LEU A 14 28.04 -2.25 -42.47
N ALA A 15 27.61 -3.51 -42.66
CA ALA A 15 27.91 -4.27 -43.86
C ALA A 15 27.28 -3.61 -45.11
N PHE A 16 26.05 -3.11 -45.01
CA PHE A 16 25.37 -2.41 -46.10
C PHE A 16 26.04 -1.08 -46.44
N THR A 17 26.45 -0.28 -45.45
CA THR A 17 27.19 0.96 -45.70
C THR A 17 28.56 0.72 -46.31
N LEU A 18 29.31 -0.29 -45.83
CA LEU A 18 30.57 -0.69 -46.44
C LEU A 18 30.38 -1.17 -47.89
N PHE A 19 29.30 -1.88 -48.19
CA PHE A 19 28.98 -2.30 -49.56
C PHE A 19 28.61 -1.11 -50.45
N CYS A 20 27.75 -0.22 -49.96
CA CYS A 20 27.32 0.98 -50.68
C CYS A 20 28.43 2.00 -50.90
N LEU A 21 29.47 2.03 -50.07
CA LEU A 21 30.64 2.91 -50.29
C LEU A 21 31.76 2.19 -51.06
N GLY A 22 31.98 0.91 -50.77
CA GLY A 22 33.04 0.10 -51.37
C GLY A 22 32.82 -0.21 -52.84
N VAL A 23 31.57 -0.52 -53.26
CA VAL A 23 31.27 -0.83 -54.66
C VAL A 23 31.46 0.39 -55.57
N PRO A 24 30.92 1.59 -55.25
CA PRO A 24 31.20 2.79 -56.04
C PRO A 24 32.67 3.17 -56.05
N TRP A 25 33.39 3.02 -54.93
CA TRP A 25 34.83 3.28 -54.88
C TRP A 25 35.61 2.32 -55.78
N PHE A 26 35.30 1.03 -55.73
CA PHE A 26 35.94 0.02 -56.57
C PHE A 26 35.64 0.24 -58.06
N LEU A 27 34.39 0.56 -58.41
CA LEU A 27 34.01 0.93 -59.78
C LEU A 27 34.70 2.21 -60.23
N PHE A 28 34.88 3.19 -59.34
CA PHE A 28 35.64 4.41 -59.59
C PHE A 28 37.13 4.12 -59.82
N CYS A 29 37.74 3.20 -59.06
CA CYS A 29 39.12 2.76 -59.30
C CYS A 29 39.28 2.03 -60.65
N ILE A 30 38.34 1.14 -61.02
CA ILE A 30 38.34 0.48 -62.34
C ILE A 30 38.18 1.52 -63.46
N PHE A 31 37.29 2.49 -63.26
CA PHE A 31 37.09 3.60 -64.18
C PHE A 31 38.40 4.38 -64.34
N LEU A 32 39.04 4.84 -63.26
CA LEU A 32 40.32 5.54 -63.30
C LEU A 32 41.44 4.74 -63.98
N GLN A 33 41.49 3.42 -63.76
CA GLN A 33 42.50 2.56 -64.38
C GLN A 33 42.32 2.47 -65.90
N LYS A 34 41.10 2.25 -66.39
CA LYS A 34 40.80 2.27 -67.83
C LYS A 34 40.99 3.67 -68.44
N PHE A 35 40.59 4.70 -67.70
CA PHE A 35 40.68 6.10 -68.11
C PHE A 35 42.12 6.59 -68.27
N SER A 36 43.03 6.15 -67.37
CA SER A 36 44.45 6.50 -67.44
C SER A 36 45.14 6.02 -68.72
N PHE A 37 44.58 5.01 -69.38
CA PHE A 37 45.16 4.37 -70.57
C PHE A 37 44.64 4.95 -71.90
N GLU A 38 43.48 5.63 -71.90
CA GLU A 38 42.77 6.02 -73.13
C GLU A 38 42.74 7.55 -73.36
N VAL A 39 43.15 8.35 -72.36
CA VAL A 39 43.07 9.83 -72.37
C VAL A 39 44.37 10.51 -72.80
N TRP A 40 45.40 9.74 -73.18
CA TRP A 40 46.62 10.26 -73.81
C TRP A 40 46.48 10.46 -75.33
N ASP A 41 45.24 10.56 -75.86
CA ASP A 41 44.97 10.92 -77.24
C ASP A 41 44.04 12.15 -77.29
N GLU A 42 44.50 13.22 -77.95
CA GLU A 42 44.05 14.62 -77.81
C GLU A 42 42.62 14.89 -78.32
N LYS A 43 41.57 14.62 -77.52
CA LYS A 43 40.22 15.19 -77.75
C LYS A 43 39.68 15.92 -76.52
N SER A 44 39.75 17.26 -76.59
CA SER A 44 39.36 18.22 -75.54
C SER A 44 37.90 18.13 -75.08
N GLU A 45 36.97 17.73 -75.94
CA GLU A 45 35.53 17.72 -75.68
C GLU A 45 35.10 16.61 -74.68
N TYR A 46 35.85 15.51 -74.61
CA TYR A 46 35.57 14.41 -73.67
C TYR A 46 36.00 14.77 -72.23
N ILE A 47 37.11 15.49 -72.10
CA ILE A 47 37.62 16.02 -70.83
C ILE A 47 36.62 17.00 -70.22
N GLU A 48 36.00 17.84 -71.05
CA GLU A 48 35.00 18.83 -70.63
C GLU A 48 33.72 18.16 -70.07
N ASN A 49 33.19 17.15 -70.76
CA ASN A 49 32.00 16.40 -70.32
C ASN A 49 32.19 15.66 -68.98
N ILE A 50 33.40 15.19 -68.71
CA ILE A 50 33.74 14.55 -67.43
C ILE A 50 33.90 15.56 -66.31
N GLY A 51 34.41 16.75 -66.62
CA GLY A 51 34.35 17.91 -65.74
C GLY A 51 32.91 18.22 -65.31
N TYR A 52 31.96 18.21 -66.26
CA TYR A 52 30.54 18.42 -65.96
C TYR A 52 29.92 17.30 -65.13
N LEU A 53 30.23 16.03 -65.41
CA LEU A 53 29.76 14.90 -64.60
C LEU A 53 30.31 14.97 -63.18
N GLY A 54 31.60 15.26 -63.02
CA GLY A 54 32.24 15.43 -61.72
C GLY A 54 31.65 16.60 -60.93
N SER A 55 31.37 17.73 -61.59
CA SER A 55 30.69 18.88 -60.99
C SER A 55 29.26 18.55 -60.57
N PHE A 56 28.50 17.82 -61.40
CA PHE A 56 27.14 17.37 -61.09
C PHE A 56 27.09 16.38 -59.92
N MET A 57 27.97 15.37 -59.93
CA MET A 57 28.08 14.39 -58.85
C MET A 57 28.55 15.04 -57.55
N GLY A 58 29.56 15.92 -57.61
CA GLY A 58 30.04 16.68 -56.45
C GLY A 58 28.96 17.60 -55.86
N GLY A 59 28.20 18.29 -56.71
CA GLY A 59 27.08 19.14 -56.30
C GLY A 59 25.94 18.34 -55.65
N THR A 60 25.51 17.25 -56.28
CA THR A 60 24.39 16.44 -55.79
C THR A 60 24.75 15.64 -54.55
N LEU A 61 25.95 15.04 -54.51
CA LEU A 61 26.45 14.34 -53.32
C LEU A 61 26.66 15.30 -52.16
N GLY A 62 27.17 16.51 -52.44
CA GLY A 62 27.30 17.57 -51.44
C GLY A 62 25.95 17.89 -50.79
N VAL A 63 24.91 18.14 -51.59
CA VAL A 63 23.55 18.42 -51.10
C VAL A 63 22.98 17.24 -50.29
N LEU A 64 23.15 15.99 -50.75
CA LEU A 64 22.68 14.80 -50.03
C LEU A 64 23.40 14.61 -48.69
N LEU A 65 24.72 14.80 -48.65
CA LEU A 65 25.50 14.71 -47.41
C LEU A 65 25.13 15.84 -46.44
N THR A 66 24.93 17.06 -46.93
CA THR A 66 24.44 18.17 -46.11
C THR A 66 23.05 17.89 -45.53
N ALA A 67 22.11 17.37 -46.34
CA ALA A 67 20.78 16.98 -45.88
C ALA A 67 20.85 15.85 -44.83
N GLY A 68 21.67 14.83 -45.07
CA GLY A 68 21.92 13.75 -44.12
C GLY A 68 22.48 14.27 -42.79
N SER A 69 23.50 15.14 -42.85
CA SER A 69 24.09 15.78 -41.67
C SER A 69 23.06 16.59 -40.88
N LEU A 70 22.17 17.31 -41.56
CA LEU A 70 21.07 18.06 -40.94
C LEU A 70 20.09 17.14 -40.19
N ILE A 71 19.73 16.01 -40.78
CA ILE A 71 18.86 15.01 -40.14
C ILE A 71 19.55 14.40 -38.91
N PHE A 72 20.83 14.04 -39.03
CA PHE A 72 21.61 13.54 -37.90
C PHE A 72 21.70 14.57 -36.77
N LEU A 73 22.00 15.82 -37.11
CA LEU A 73 22.05 16.92 -36.13
C LEU A 73 20.70 17.15 -35.45
N ALA A 74 19.60 17.17 -36.21
CA ALA A 74 18.25 17.29 -35.66
C ALA A 74 17.93 16.14 -34.69
N LYS A 75 18.35 14.92 -35.03
CA LYS A 75 18.17 13.75 -34.16
C LYS A 75 19.04 13.82 -32.90
N THR A 76 20.30 14.24 -33.02
CA THR A 76 21.20 14.44 -31.87
C THR A 76 20.65 15.50 -30.92
N LEU A 77 20.22 16.65 -31.43
CA LEU A 77 19.59 17.70 -30.62
C LEU A 77 18.31 17.23 -29.93
N SER A 78 17.48 16.43 -30.62
CA SER A 78 16.30 15.84 -30.00
C SER A 78 16.66 14.89 -28.85
N PHE A 79 17.73 14.11 -29.01
CA PHE A 79 18.21 13.19 -27.97
C PHE A 79 18.79 13.94 -26.77
N GLU A 80 19.60 14.97 -27.02
CA GLU A 80 20.17 15.84 -25.98
C GLU A 80 19.09 16.59 -25.20
N ARG A 81 18.07 17.13 -25.89
CA ARG A 81 16.94 17.79 -25.25
C ARG A 81 16.19 16.84 -24.32
N GLN A 82 15.90 15.62 -24.77
CA GLN A 82 15.22 14.62 -23.94
C GLN A 82 16.07 14.19 -22.74
N LYS A 83 17.38 14.01 -22.93
CA LYS A 83 18.30 13.72 -21.82
C LYS A 83 18.36 14.86 -20.81
N SER A 84 18.41 16.11 -21.27
CA SER A 84 18.36 17.30 -20.43
C SER A 84 17.04 17.40 -19.67
N ASP A 85 15.90 17.15 -20.31
CA ASP A 85 14.59 17.14 -19.65
C ASP A 85 14.51 16.07 -18.55
N GLN A 86 15.10 14.89 -18.78
CA GLN A 86 15.22 13.82 -17.78
C GLN A 86 16.12 14.22 -16.60
N GLU A 87 17.31 14.77 -16.86
CA GLU A 87 18.23 15.22 -15.81
C GLU A 87 17.62 16.36 -14.98
N ASN A 88 16.92 17.29 -15.64
CA ASN A 88 16.17 18.35 -14.98
C ASN A 88 15.03 17.81 -14.12
N PHE A 89 14.33 16.77 -14.57
CA PHE A 89 13.32 16.08 -13.77
C PHE A 89 13.94 15.37 -12.56
N ASP A 90 15.01 14.59 -12.78
CA ASP A 90 15.72 13.85 -11.73
C ASP A 90 16.20 14.80 -10.63
N ASN A 91 16.85 15.91 -11.00
CA ASN A 91 17.32 16.92 -10.06
C ASN A 91 16.16 17.55 -9.26
N LYS A 92 15.07 17.92 -9.93
CA LYS A 92 13.88 18.48 -9.24
C LYS A 92 13.25 17.46 -8.28
N PHE A 93 13.17 16.20 -8.69
CA PHE A 93 12.65 15.12 -7.85
C PHE A 93 13.46 14.95 -6.58
N PHE A 94 14.79 14.81 -6.69
CA PHE A 94 15.63 14.62 -5.52
C PHE A 94 15.66 15.84 -4.60
N LEU A 95 15.62 17.06 -5.15
CA LEU A 95 15.49 18.28 -4.34
C LEU A 95 14.17 18.34 -3.56
N MET A 96 13.05 17.95 -4.20
CA MET A 96 11.76 17.89 -3.51
C MET A 96 11.73 16.76 -2.46
N LEU A 97 12.35 15.62 -2.74
CA LEU A 97 12.46 14.50 -1.82
C LEU A 97 13.30 14.88 -0.58
N GLU A 98 14.46 15.50 -0.77
CA GLU A 98 15.30 16.01 0.31
C GLU A 98 14.52 17.04 1.16
N ARG A 99 13.73 17.90 0.51
CA ARG A 99 12.85 18.83 1.23
C ARG A 99 11.75 18.10 2.02
N LEU A 100 11.16 17.05 1.46
CA LEU A 100 10.16 16.23 2.15
C LEU A 100 10.77 15.59 3.39
N GLU A 101 11.97 15.03 3.29
CA GLU A 101 12.71 14.46 4.43
C GLU A 101 13.02 15.51 5.49
N SER A 102 13.51 16.69 5.08
CA SER A 102 13.75 17.81 6.01
C SER A 102 12.48 18.28 6.73
N ILE A 103 11.31 18.19 6.10
CA ILE A 103 10.01 18.48 6.75
C ILE A 103 9.63 17.33 7.68
N LYS A 104 9.80 16.08 7.23
CA LYS A 104 9.52 14.86 8.01
C LYS A 104 10.27 14.86 9.34
N ASP A 105 11.55 15.22 9.32
CA ASP A 105 12.41 15.20 10.51
C ASP A 105 12.05 16.28 11.53
N LYS A 106 11.25 17.28 11.13
CA LYS A 106 10.68 18.29 12.03
C LYS A 106 9.36 17.86 12.67
N ILE A 107 8.78 16.74 12.23
CA ILE A 107 7.56 16.21 12.81
C ILE A 107 7.95 15.29 13.95
N ASP A 108 7.80 15.80 15.17
CA ASP A 108 8.13 15.07 16.38
C ASP A 108 7.33 13.77 16.52
N GLU A 109 7.98 12.75 17.06
CA GLU A 109 7.36 11.44 17.29
C GLU A 109 6.18 11.51 18.26
N SER A 110 6.24 12.43 19.23
CA SER A 110 5.14 12.72 20.16
C SER A 110 3.90 13.23 19.43
N THR A 111 4.06 14.06 18.41
CA THR A 111 2.96 14.59 17.59
C THR A 111 2.30 13.46 16.80
N LYS A 112 3.09 12.58 16.18
CA LYS A 112 2.55 11.40 15.45
C LYS A 112 1.73 10.50 16.39
N ASN A 113 2.29 10.19 17.56
CA ASN A 113 1.61 9.37 18.58
C ASN A 113 0.32 10.03 19.07
N LYS A 114 0.35 11.35 19.33
CA LYS A 114 -0.82 12.08 19.79
C LYS A 114 -1.96 12.03 18.76
N ILE A 115 -1.66 12.27 17.49
CA ILE A 115 -2.63 12.17 16.39
C ILE A 115 -3.23 10.77 16.34
N LEU A 116 -2.38 9.74 16.33
CA LEU A 116 -2.83 8.35 16.22
C LEU A 116 -3.64 7.90 17.44
N ASN A 117 -3.26 8.32 18.65
CA ASN A 117 -4.03 8.05 19.87
C ASN A 117 -5.41 8.70 19.83
N GLU A 118 -5.49 9.98 19.43
CA GLU A 118 -6.78 10.66 19.30
C GLU A 118 -7.66 9.99 18.24
N ILE A 119 -7.08 9.59 17.10
CA ILE A 119 -7.79 8.83 16.06
C ILE A 119 -8.32 7.50 16.61
N ASP A 120 -7.53 6.79 17.41
CA ASP A 120 -7.91 5.49 17.96
C ASP A 120 -9.13 5.61 18.91
N THR A 121 -9.33 6.78 19.53
CA THR A 121 -10.52 7.04 20.35
C THR A 121 -11.81 7.25 19.54
N VAL A 122 -11.73 7.41 18.22
CA VAL A 122 -12.91 7.59 17.36
C VAL A 122 -13.69 6.29 17.30
N SER A 123 -14.90 6.33 17.87
CA SER A 123 -15.79 5.18 17.90
C SER A 123 -17.12 5.51 17.22
N GLU A 124 -17.13 5.43 15.89
CA GLU A 124 -18.30 5.72 15.07
C GLU A 124 -18.87 4.44 14.45
N PHE A 125 -20.15 4.45 14.09
CA PHE A 125 -20.86 3.26 13.61
C PHE A 125 -20.59 2.93 12.14
N THR A 126 -20.44 3.94 11.30
CA THR A 126 -20.25 3.74 9.86
C THR A 126 -18.79 3.98 9.47
N ILE A 127 -18.35 3.32 8.41
CA ILE A 127 -17.02 3.50 7.85
C ILE A 127 -16.79 4.96 7.48
N GLU A 128 -17.77 5.57 6.81
CA GLU A 128 -17.69 6.96 6.35
C GLU A 128 -17.55 7.90 7.54
N LYS A 129 -18.38 7.74 8.58
CA LYS A 129 -18.36 8.62 9.75
C LYS A 129 -17.09 8.46 10.57
N THR A 130 -16.62 7.21 10.71
CA THR A 130 -15.33 6.90 11.34
C THR A 130 -14.19 7.64 10.65
N LEU A 131 -14.15 7.59 9.31
CA LEU A 131 -13.10 8.24 8.53
C LEU A 131 -13.22 9.77 8.52
N GLU A 132 -14.45 10.32 8.47
CA GLU A 132 -14.70 11.76 8.57
C GLU A 132 -14.21 12.32 9.92
N GLU A 133 -14.62 11.72 11.04
CA GLU A 133 -14.22 12.19 12.37
C GLU A 133 -12.71 12.00 12.60
N SER A 134 -12.14 10.87 12.15
CA SER A 134 -10.68 10.65 12.21
C SER A 134 -9.91 11.70 11.41
N LYS A 135 -10.39 12.08 10.22
CA LYS A 135 -9.73 13.12 9.41
C LYS A 135 -9.89 14.52 10.01
N LYS A 136 -11.02 14.82 10.66
CA LYS A 136 -11.16 16.08 11.42
C LYS A 136 -10.14 16.21 12.54
N ILE A 137 -9.76 15.11 13.19
CA ILE A 137 -8.67 15.10 14.17
C ILE A 137 -7.35 15.48 13.48
N ILE A 138 -7.03 14.85 12.35
CA ILE A 138 -5.83 15.19 11.55
C ILE A 138 -5.81 16.68 11.19
N HIS A 139 -6.96 17.25 10.82
CA HIS A 139 -7.06 18.67 10.48
C HIS A 139 -6.70 19.62 11.63
N LYS A 140 -6.92 19.23 12.90
CA LYS A 140 -6.48 20.01 14.07
C LYS A 140 -4.96 20.17 14.11
N TYR A 141 -4.23 19.22 13.52
CA TYR A 141 -2.77 19.17 13.47
C TYR A 141 -2.20 19.63 12.13
N ASN A 142 -2.99 20.30 11.28
CA ASN A 142 -2.55 20.74 9.95
C ASN A 142 -1.36 21.72 10.00
N SER A 143 -1.20 22.48 11.08
CA SER A 143 -0.03 23.34 11.29
C SER A 143 1.27 22.56 11.36
N GLU A 144 1.24 21.36 11.92
CA GLU A 144 2.39 20.50 12.18
C GLU A 144 2.67 19.56 11.01
N ILE A 145 1.64 18.87 10.51
CA ILE A 145 1.79 17.80 9.50
C ILE A 145 1.31 18.20 8.10
N GLY A 146 0.54 19.28 7.96
CA GLY A 146 -0.09 19.64 6.69
C GLY A 146 0.92 20.02 5.60
N HIS A 147 2.07 20.59 5.96
CA HIS A 147 3.12 20.91 4.99
C HIS A 147 3.77 19.66 4.40
N TYR A 148 3.97 18.62 5.21
CA TYR A 148 4.50 17.34 4.76
C TYR A 148 3.60 16.69 3.70
N TYR A 149 2.29 16.59 3.98
CA TYR A 149 1.36 15.97 3.02
C TYR A 149 1.17 16.79 1.74
N ARG A 150 1.20 18.12 1.83
CA ARG A 150 1.20 18.97 0.63
C ARG A 150 2.46 18.73 -0.21
N MET A 151 3.64 18.65 0.40
CA MET A 151 4.88 18.36 -0.33
C MET A 151 4.83 16.98 -0.98
N LEU A 152 4.38 15.95 -0.25
CA LEU A 152 4.19 14.61 -0.79
C LEU A 152 3.26 14.61 -2.00
N TYR A 153 2.10 15.26 -1.89
CA TYR A 153 1.16 15.41 -3.01
C TYR A 153 1.81 16.07 -4.22
N GLN A 154 2.60 17.14 -4.04
CA GLN A 154 3.29 17.79 -5.16
C GLN A 154 4.33 16.90 -5.82
N ILE A 155 5.08 16.10 -5.06
CA ILE A 155 6.02 15.11 -5.61
C ILE A 155 5.25 14.09 -6.47
N LEU A 156 4.18 13.52 -5.94
CA LEU A 156 3.38 12.53 -6.66
C LEU A 156 2.74 13.12 -7.92
N LYS A 157 2.23 14.34 -7.83
CA LYS A 157 1.66 15.06 -8.97
C LYS A 157 2.72 15.36 -10.03
N MET A 158 3.94 15.71 -9.62
CA MET A 158 5.06 15.92 -10.53
C MET A 158 5.47 14.63 -11.24
N VAL A 159 5.59 13.53 -10.52
CA VAL A 159 5.89 12.20 -11.10
C VAL A 159 4.79 11.79 -12.09
N ASP A 160 3.52 11.95 -11.70
CA ASP A 160 2.37 11.57 -12.53
C ASP A 160 2.26 12.39 -13.83
N LYS A 161 2.56 13.68 -13.79
CA LYS A 161 2.57 14.55 -14.98
C LYS A 161 3.72 14.24 -15.94
N ASN A 162 4.85 13.73 -15.44
CA ASN A 162 6.06 13.51 -16.22
C ASN A 162 6.26 12.03 -16.62
N LYS A 163 5.19 11.22 -16.64
CA LYS A 163 5.22 9.80 -17.05
C LYS A 163 5.94 9.54 -18.38
N LYS A 164 5.83 10.47 -19.34
CA LYS A 164 6.47 10.37 -20.66
C LYS A 164 8.00 10.56 -20.60
N ILE A 165 8.50 11.30 -19.62
CA ILE A 165 9.93 11.59 -19.46
C ILE A 165 10.64 10.35 -18.90
N ALA A 166 10.10 9.74 -17.83
CA ALA A 166 10.68 8.56 -17.17
C ALA A 166 10.93 7.35 -18.11
N GLN A 167 10.10 7.17 -19.14
CA GLN A 167 10.21 6.07 -20.11
C GLN A 167 11.51 6.10 -20.94
N PHE A 168 12.22 7.24 -20.99
CA PHE A 168 13.39 7.41 -21.86
C PHE A 168 14.62 6.60 -21.44
N LYS A 169 14.85 6.42 -20.13
CA LYS A 169 15.96 5.59 -19.60
C LYS A 169 15.57 4.12 -19.37
N ASN A 170 14.40 3.67 -19.86
CA ASN A 170 13.76 2.42 -19.41
C ASN A 170 13.53 2.37 -17.89
N VAL A 171 13.43 3.53 -17.24
CA VAL A 171 13.10 3.60 -15.81
C VAL A 171 11.59 3.66 -15.70
N GLU A 172 11.00 2.64 -15.09
CA GLU A 172 9.57 2.66 -14.83
C GLU A 172 9.23 3.79 -13.85
N ILE A 173 8.08 4.43 -14.03
CA ILE A 173 7.56 5.45 -13.10
C ILE A 173 7.50 4.92 -11.67
N SER A 174 7.29 3.60 -11.52
CA SER A 174 7.33 2.86 -10.27
C SER A 174 8.63 3.10 -9.48
N TYR A 175 9.76 3.34 -10.16
CA TYR A 175 11.05 3.63 -9.52
C TYR A 175 10.97 4.85 -8.58
N TYR A 176 10.49 5.99 -9.08
CA TYR A 176 10.40 7.22 -8.28
C TYR A 176 9.39 7.09 -7.15
N THR A 177 8.24 6.47 -7.42
CA THR A 177 7.20 6.31 -6.40
C THR A 177 7.61 5.30 -5.33
N ASN A 178 8.38 4.27 -5.68
CA ASN A 178 8.96 3.34 -4.73
C ASN A 178 9.99 4.02 -3.83
N ILE A 179 10.82 4.92 -4.37
CA ILE A 179 11.74 5.74 -3.57
C ILE A 179 10.94 6.59 -2.57
N VAL A 180 9.95 7.36 -3.04
CA VAL A 180 9.12 8.20 -2.15
C VAL A 180 8.46 7.34 -1.06
N ARG A 181 7.88 6.20 -1.42
CA ARG A 181 7.27 5.27 -0.46
C ARG A 181 8.27 4.74 0.57
N ALA A 182 9.50 4.44 0.17
CA ALA A 182 10.56 3.99 1.09
C ALA A 182 11.01 5.08 2.07
N THR A 183 10.85 6.36 1.73
CA THR A 183 11.18 7.46 2.66
C THR A 183 10.11 7.70 3.74
N MET A 184 8.92 7.11 3.57
CA MET A 184 7.80 7.30 4.49
C MET A 184 7.92 6.43 5.74
N ASP A 185 7.76 7.06 6.89
CA ASP A 185 7.54 6.36 8.16
C ASP A 185 6.15 5.72 8.20
N PHE A 186 6.01 4.56 8.86
CA PHE A 186 4.76 3.82 8.93
C PHE A 186 3.65 4.63 9.62
N LYS A 187 3.96 5.42 10.66
CA LYS A 187 2.97 6.27 11.34
C LYS A 187 2.45 7.38 10.45
N LEU A 188 3.34 8.04 9.72
CA LEU A 188 2.93 9.04 8.71
C LEU A 188 2.17 8.39 7.54
N THR A 189 2.46 7.13 7.22
CA THR A 189 1.71 6.38 6.21
C THR A 189 0.29 6.05 6.70
N GLN A 190 0.13 5.69 7.97
CA GLN A 190 -1.18 5.47 8.62
C GLN A 190 -2.00 6.75 8.68
N ILE A 191 -1.39 7.86 9.09
CA ILE A 191 -2.05 9.17 9.08
C ILE A 191 -2.38 9.58 7.63
N LEU A 192 -1.50 9.31 6.65
CA LEU A 192 -1.79 9.57 5.23
C LEU A 192 -3.03 8.80 4.76
N ALA A 193 -3.17 7.53 5.13
CA ALA A 193 -4.30 6.71 4.74
C ALA A 193 -5.61 7.42 5.06
N ILE A 194 -5.80 7.79 6.33
CA ILE A 194 -6.98 8.52 6.78
C ILE A 194 -7.07 9.92 6.15
N ASN A 195 -5.95 10.64 6.03
CA ASN A 195 -5.94 11.98 5.45
C ASN A 195 -6.36 12.02 3.97
N THR A 196 -6.19 10.92 3.24
CA THR A 196 -6.61 10.81 1.83
C THR A 196 -8.07 10.40 1.64
N TYR A 197 -8.81 10.20 2.74
CA TYR A 197 -10.25 9.99 2.69
C TYR A 197 -10.97 11.25 2.18
N TYR A 198 -12.01 11.03 1.38
CA TYR A 198 -12.93 12.05 0.91
C TYR A 198 -14.28 11.41 0.61
N SER A 199 -15.33 12.23 0.62
CA SER A 199 -16.67 11.90 0.12
C SER A 199 -17.20 13.07 -0.71
N ASP A 200 -18.34 12.91 -1.37
CA ASP A 200 -18.94 14.01 -2.14
C ASP A 200 -19.33 15.20 -1.23
N ASN A 201 -19.58 14.93 0.05
CA ASN A 201 -19.97 15.93 1.04
C ASN A 201 -18.83 16.34 2.00
N PHE A 202 -17.64 15.76 1.85
CA PHE A 202 -16.51 15.99 2.76
C PHE A 202 -15.17 15.94 2.03
N ASP A 203 -14.42 17.05 2.06
CA ASP A 203 -13.05 17.16 1.53
C ASP A 203 -12.84 16.64 0.11
N HIS A 204 -13.81 16.88 -0.78
CA HIS A 204 -13.74 16.44 -2.19
C HIS A 204 -12.44 16.89 -2.91
N GLU A 205 -11.80 17.97 -2.45
CA GLU A 205 -10.49 18.43 -2.97
C GLU A 205 -9.36 17.39 -2.84
N TYR A 206 -9.46 16.43 -1.90
CA TYR A 206 -8.49 15.36 -1.71
C TYR A 206 -8.62 14.22 -2.72
N LYS A 207 -9.62 14.26 -3.62
CA LYS A 207 -9.87 13.22 -4.62
C LYS A 207 -8.66 12.92 -5.51
N GLU A 208 -7.96 13.96 -5.98
CA GLU A 208 -6.76 13.79 -6.81
C GLU A 208 -5.62 13.16 -6.01
N PHE A 209 -5.42 13.59 -4.75
CA PHE A 209 -4.38 13.03 -3.89
C PHE A 209 -4.64 11.56 -3.57
N SER A 210 -5.89 11.24 -3.22
CA SER A 210 -6.35 9.86 -3.01
C SER A 210 -6.09 8.98 -4.23
N ALA A 211 -6.37 9.47 -5.44
CA ALA A 211 -6.11 8.73 -6.67
C ALA A 211 -4.62 8.45 -6.89
N LEU A 212 -3.74 9.43 -6.64
CA LEU A 212 -2.29 9.25 -6.79
C LEU A 212 -1.75 8.18 -5.84
N VAL A 213 -2.09 8.27 -4.57
CA VAL A 213 -1.63 7.34 -3.53
C VAL A 213 -2.13 5.90 -3.82
N LYS A 214 -3.34 5.76 -4.36
CA LYS A 214 -3.90 4.49 -4.84
C LYS A 214 -3.17 3.92 -6.04
N ASN A 215 -2.96 4.73 -7.07
CA ASN A 215 -2.31 4.29 -8.32
C ASN A 215 -0.88 3.79 -8.10
N TYR A 216 -0.21 4.29 -7.07
CA TYR A 216 1.19 3.96 -6.77
C TYR A 216 1.36 3.03 -5.56
N ASN A 217 0.29 2.39 -5.10
CA ASN A 217 0.34 1.39 -4.01
C ASN A 217 1.07 1.88 -2.76
N PHE A 218 0.81 3.11 -2.32
CA PHE A 218 1.54 3.72 -1.21
C PHE A 218 1.34 3.02 0.14
N PHE A 219 0.25 2.26 0.29
CA PHE A 219 -0.09 1.55 1.53
C PHE A 219 0.35 0.08 1.53
N GLU A 220 1.11 -0.36 0.52
CA GLU A 220 1.53 -1.77 0.38
C GLU A 220 2.22 -2.33 1.62
N HIS A 221 3.07 -1.53 2.26
CA HIS A 221 3.81 -1.93 3.46
C HIS A 221 3.27 -1.28 4.75
N MET A 222 2.07 -0.70 4.70
CA MET A 222 1.48 -0.04 5.87
C MET A 222 0.94 -1.08 6.86
N PRO A 223 1.39 -1.08 8.13
CA PRO A 223 0.81 -1.92 9.17
C PRO A 223 -0.56 -1.38 9.60
N PHE A 224 -1.46 -2.27 10.02
CA PHE A 224 -2.78 -1.88 10.54
C PHE A 224 -2.79 -1.62 12.04
N THR A 225 -1.62 -1.73 12.68
CA THR A 225 -1.44 -1.56 14.12
C THR A 225 -0.90 -0.18 14.44
N ILE A 226 -1.59 0.56 15.30
CA ILE A 226 -1.14 1.85 15.80
C ILE A 226 -0.22 1.63 17.01
N ILE A 227 -0.74 1.00 18.07
CA ILE A 227 -0.08 0.70 19.34
C ILE A 227 -0.62 -0.65 19.85
N ASN A 228 0.23 -1.52 20.43
CA ASN A 228 -0.14 -2.80 21.08
C ASN A 228 -0.57 -4.00 20.22
N LYS A 229 -0.16 -4.11 18.94
CA LYS A 229 -0.50 -5.27 18.06
C LYS A 229 -2.02 -5.51 17.88
N ASN A 230 -2.82 -4.48 18.07
CA ASN A 230 -4.24 -4.51 17.75
C ASN A 230 -4.46 -3.78 16.43
N ILE A 231 -5.38 -4.30 15.61
CA ILE A 231 -5.82 -3.59 14.42
C ILE A 231 -6.57 -2.33 14.85
N SER A 232 -6.15 -1.18 14.31
CA SER A 232 -6.91 0.06 14.42
C SER A 232 -8.19 -0.03 13.59
N TYR A 233 -9.34 0.27 14.22
CA TYR A 233 -10.63 0.32 13.54
C TYR A 233 -10.64 1.30 12.39
N GLN A 234 -9.95 2.42 12.53
CA GLN A 234 -9.92 3.50 11.56
C GLN A 234 -9.10 3.10 10.33
N LEU A 235 -8.00 2.37 10.53
CA LEU A 235 -7.21 1.81 9.43
C LEU A 235 -7.94 0.67 8.71
N LEU A 236 -8.64 -0.19 9.46
CA LEU A 236 -9.50 -1.22 8.87
C LEU A 236 -10.67 -0.60 8.11
N ALA A 237 -11.30 0.44 8.65
CA ALA A 237 -12.36 1.22 7.99
C ALA A 237 -11.84 1.83 6.69
N PHE A 238 -10.63 2.39 6.68
CA PHE A 238 -10.02 2.90 5.45
C PHE A 238 -9.83 1.80 4.39
N PHE A 239 -9.31 0.64 4.80
CA PHE A 239 -9.17 -0.51 3.89
C PHE A 239 -10.51 -1.01 3.34
N LEU A 240 -11.55 -1.02 4.17
CA LEU A 240 -12.91 -1.41 3.76
C LEU A 240 -13.57 -0.38 2.84
N TRP A 241 -13.32 0.91 3.07
CA TRP A 241 -13.76 2.00 2.19
C TRP A 241 -13.09 1.89 0.81
N ASN A 242 -11.79 1.63 0.79
CA ASN A 242 -11.06 1.45 -0.46
C ASN A 242 -9.80 0.60 -0.28
N ASN A 243 -9.80 -0.59 -0.88
CA ASN A 243 -8.66 -1.50 -0.85
C ASN A 243 -7.62 -1.22 -1.96
N ASN A 244 -7.85 -0.24 -2.83
CA ASN A 244 -6.84 0.18 -3.80
C ASN A 244 -5.71 0.93 -3.08
N GLY A 245 -4.48 0.80 -3.58
CA GLY A 245 -3.30 1.39 -2.95
C GLY A 245 -2.57 0.45 -1.99
N PHE A 246 -3.12 -0.74 -1.71
CA PHE A 246 -2.48 -1.77 -0.88
C PHE A 246 -1.64 -2.77 -1.67
N GLY A 247 -1.66 -2.76 -3.02
CA GLY A 247 -0.83 -3.64 -3.84
C GLY A 247 -0.82 -5.10 -3.38
N ASN A 248 0.38 -5.69 -3.26
CA ASN A 248 0.59 -7.04 -2.73
C ASN A 248 0.94 -6.99 -1.24
N SER A 249 0.16 -6.24 -0.45
CA SER A 249 0.44 -6.06 0.97
C SER A 249 0.50 -7.39 1.72
N SER A 250 1.64 -7.62 2.38
CA SER A 250 1.81 -8.76 3.28
C SER A 250 0.88 -8.68 4.48
N PHE A 251 0.45 -7.49 4.89
CA PHE A 251 -0.51 -7.31 5.98
C PHE A 251 -1.90 -7.71 5.55
N VAL A 252 -2.35 -7.26 4.38
CA VAL A 252 -3.63 -7.69 3.82
C VAL A 252 -3.68 -9.20 3.60
N GLY A 253 -2.56 -9.79 3.17
CA GLY A 253 -2.46 -11.25 2.99
C GLY A 253 -2.55 -12.08 4.28
N LYS A 254 -2.35 -11.47 5.46
CA LYS A 254 -2.50 -12.13 6.77
C LYS A 254 -3.92 -12.07 7.32
N LEU A 255 -4.75 -11.15 6.82
CA LEU A 255 -6.12 -10.98 7.32
C LEU A 255 -6.94 -12.25 7.06
N ASN A 256 -7.72 -12.65 8.07
CA ASN A 256 -8.68 -13.73 7.93
C ASN A 256 -9.70 -13.41 6.83
N LEU A 257 -9.55 -14.06 5.68
CA LEU A 257 -10.37 -13.82 4.49
C LEU A 257 -11.86 -14.09 4.74
N PHE A 258 -12.18 -15.12 5.54
CA PHE A 258 -13.56 -15.44 5.87
C PHE A 258 -14.21 -14.28 6.62
N ILE A 259 -13.56 -13.76 7.66
CA ILE A 259 -14.06 -12.61 8.43
C ILE A 259 -14.17 -11.38 7.53
N LEU A 260 -13.13 -11.11 6.73
CA LEU A 260 -13.10 -9.96 5.84
C LEU A 260 -14.24 -9.96 4.82
N GLU A 261 -14.56 -11.12 4.23
CA GLU A 261 -15.70 -11.27 3.32
C GLU A 261 -17.03 -11.00 4.01
N LYS A 262 -17.19 -11.44 5.26
CA LYS A 262 -18.39 -11.15 6.06
C LYS A 262 -18.54 -9.66 6.35
N ILE A 263 -17.45 -8.98 6.69
CA ILE A 263 -17.46 -7.54 6.91
C ILE A 263 -17.84 -6.81 5.62
N LYS A 264 -17.17 -7.11 4.50
CA LYS A 264 -17.48 -6.52 3.18
C LYS A 264 -18.92 -6.76 2.73
N LYS A 265 -19.45 -7.96 3.00
CA LYS A 265 -20.85 -8.27 2.69
C LYS A 265 -21.78 -7.39 3.52
N SER A 266 -21.54 -7.27 4.82
CA SER A 266 -22.37 -6.47 5.72
C SER A 266 -22.34 -4.98 5.40
N THR A 267 -21.17 -4.42 5.05
CA THR A 267 -21.03 -3.00 4.69
C THR A 267 -21.78 -2.68 3.40
N LYS A 268 -21.81 -3.60 2.42
CA LYS A 268 -22.61 -3.45 1.19
C LYS A 268 -24.11 -3.33 1.44
N TYR A 269 -24.62 -3.95 2.50
CA TYR A 269 -26.05 -3.90 2.86
C TYR A 269 -26.40 -2.72 3.80
N ASN A 270 -25.45 -1.79 4.01
CA ASN A 270 -25.64 -0.59 4.82
C ASN A 270 -26.16 -0.88 6.24
N TYR A 271 -25.74 -2.02 6.80
CA TYR A 271 -26.07 -2.35 8.17
C TYR A 271 -25.38 -1.35 9.13
N LYS A 272 -26.14 -0.80 10.08
CA LYS A 272 -25.69 0.17 11.08
C LYS A 272 -25.04 -0.50 12.30
N TYR A 273 -24.27 -1.55 12.07
CA TYR A 273 -23.54 -2.29 13.11
C TYR A 273 -22.06 -1.93 13.06
N ASP A 274 -21.40 -1.88 14.21
CA ASP A 274 -19.94 -1.82 14.22
C ASP A 274 -19.29 -3.11 13.68
N ILE A 275 -17.99 -3.04 13.38
CA ILE A 275 -17.24 -4.16 12.81
C ILE A 275 -17.28 -5.37 13.75
N PHE A 276 -17.17 -5.16 15.06
CA PHE A 276 -17.22 -6.22 16.05
C PHE A 276 -18.54 -6.99 16.04
N HIS A 277 -19.66 -6.28 16.07
CA HIS A 277 -20.98 -6.87 16.03
C HIS A 277 -21.17 -7.67 14.73
N ILE A 278 -20.64 -7.18 13.61
CA ILE A 278 -20.66 -7.94 12.36
C ILE A 278 -19.90 -9.27 12.52
N ILE A 279 -18.72 -9.25 13.14
CA ILE A 279 -17.94 -10.48 13.37
C ILE A 279 -18.71 -11.43 14.29
N LEU A 280 -19.13 -10.94 15.46
CA LEU A 280 -19.82 -11.73 16.48
C LEU A 280 -21.14 -12.32 15.96
N LYS A 281 -21.91 -11.57 15.19
CA LYS A 281 -23.15 -12.06 14.55
C LYS A 281 -22.87 -13.23 13.60
N ASN A 282 -21.72 -13.26 12.94
CA ASN A 282 -21.36 -14.37 12.04
C ASN A 282 -20.89 -15.62 12.78
N ILE A 283 -20.37 -15.47 14.00
CA ILE A 283 -19.97 -16.60 14.85
C ILE A 283 -20.97 -16.93 15.96
N ALA A 284 -22.11 -16.22 16.02
CA ALA A 284 -23.17 -16.48 16.97
C ALA A 284 -23.61 -17.96 16.96
N GLY A 285 -23.81 -18.52 18.15
CA GLY A 285 -24.15 -19.93 18.36
C GLY A 285 -23.50 -20.52 19.62
N CYS A 286 -23.75 -21.81 19.82
CA CYS A 286 -23.13 -22.63 20.86
C CYS A 286 -22.00 -23.47 20.24
N TRP A 287 -20.81 -23.33 20.82
CA TRP A 287 -19.58 -23.98 20.42
C TRP A 287 -19.11 -24.87 21.56
N ARG A 288 -18.80 -26.12 21.27
CA ARG A 288 -18.27 -27.05 22.27
C ARG A 288 -16.97 -27.67 21.78
N SER A 289 -16.02 -27.82 22.68
CA SER A 289 -14.83 -28.63 22.40
C SER A 289 -15.20 -30.10 22.51
N VAL A 290 -14.75 -30.90 21.54
CA VAL A 290 -14.96 -32.36 21.55
C VAL A 290 -14.15 -33.04 22.65
N GLU A 291 -13.03 -32.43 23.05
CA GLU A 291 -12.01 -33.07 23.88
C GLU A 291 -11.99 -32.57 25.34
N ASN A 292 -12.54 -31.39 25.66
CA ASN A 292 -12.11 -30.64 26.84
C ASN A 292 -13.20 -29.98 27.71
N ASP A 293 -14.43 -30.51 27.79
CA ASP A 293 -15.52 -29.96 28.66
C ASP A 293 -15.65 -28.43 28.59
N MET A 294 -15.44 -27.89 27.39
CA MET A 294 -15.44 -26.45 27.14
C MET A 294 -16.65 -26.06 26.31
N GLU A 295 -17.33 -25.00 26.72
CA GLU A 295 -18.49 -24.45 26.02
C GLU A 295 -18.35 -22.94 25.88
N MET A 296 -18.49 -22.43 24.65
CA MET A 296 -18.58 -21.01 24.35
C MET A 296 -19.93 -20.73 23.71
N VAL A 297 -20.67 -19.77 24.24
CA VAL A 297 -21.95 -19.35 23.67
C VAL A 297 -21.92 -17.86 23.37
N ILE A 298 -22.27 -17.55 22.13
CA ILE A 298 -22.36 -16.19 21.61
C ILE A 298 -23.80 -15.97 21.18
N ASN A 299 -24.55 -15.18 21.93
CA ASN A 299 -25.93 -14.87 21.62
C ASN A 299 -26.09 -13.37 21.41
N THR A 300 -26.16 -12.95 20.15
CA THR A 300 -26.34 -11.54 19.78
C THR A 300 -27.78 -11.04 19.95
N VAL A 301 -28.76 -11.94 20.09
CA VAL A 301 -30.18 -11.57 20.32
C VAL A 301 -30.40 -11.26 21.79
N ASP A 302 -30.00 -12.20 22.65
CA ASP A 302 -30.10 -12.09 24.11
C ASP A 302 -28.91 -11.35 24.73
N ARG A 303 -27.97 -10.89 23.89
CA ARG A 303 -26.90 -9.94 24.24
C ARG A 303 -25.92 -10.46 25.27
N PHE A 304 -25.57 -11.72 25.22
CA PHE A 304 -24.58 -12.29 26.12
C PHE A 304 -23.52 -13.09 25.39
N PHE A 305 -22.33 -13.05 25.98
CA PHE A 305 -21.21 -13.91 25.65
C PHE A 305 -20.85 -14.65 26.91
N TYR A 306 -20.63 -15.95 26.82
CA TYR A 306 -20.00 -16.66 27.92
C TYR A 306 -19.11 -17.78 27.44
N ILE A 307 -18.08 -18.04 28.22
CA ILE A 307 -17.16 -19.15 28.07
C ILE A 307 -17.18 -19.95 29.37
N THR A 308 -17.36 -21.25 29.29
CA THR A 308 -17.12 -22.19 30.39
C THR A 308 -15.80 -22.90 30.14
N TYR A 309 -14.83 -22.73 31.03
CA TYR A 309 -13.49 -23.34 30.94
C TYR A 309 -13.08 -23.86 32.32
N LEU A 310 -12.63 -25.12 32.40
CA LEU A 310 -12.28 -25.80 33.66
C LEU A 310 -13.37 -25.73 34.75
N LYS A 311 -14.65 -25.71 34.36
CA LYS A 311 -15.84 -25.50 35.23
C LYS A 311 -16.00 -24.07 35.77
N GLU A 312 -15.04 -23.18 35.54
CA GLU A 312 -15.24 -21.74 35.73
C GLU A 312 -16.09 -21.19 34.59
N LYS A 313 -16.96 -20.22 34.91
CA LYS A 313 -17.87 -19.58 33.96
C LYS A 313 -17.52 -18.10 33.86
N PHE A 314 -17.10 -17.69 32.67
CA PHE A 314 -16.82 -16.31 32.31
C PHE A 314 -18.04 -15.79 31.56
N HIS A 315 -18.79 -14.88 32.17
CA HIS A 315 -20.00 -14.31 31.60
C HIS A 315 -19.84 -12.80 31.41
N THR A 316 -20.45 -12.27 30.35
CA THR A 316 -20.46 -10.84 30.05
C THR A 316 -21.66 -10.51 29.17
N GLU A 317 -22.23 -9.33 29.38
CA GLU A 317 -23.20 -8.74 28.47
C GLU A 317 -22.47 -8.14 27.25
N LEU A 318 -22.91 -8.52 26.06
CA LEU A 318 -22.30 -8.17 24.78
C LEU A 318 -22.63 -6.75 24.29
N ILE A 319 -23.60 -6.05 24.87
CA ILE A 319 -24.24 -4.94 24.15
C ILE A 319 -24.52 -3.71 25.02
N TYR A 320 -23.94 -2.58 24.61
CA TYR A 320 -24.51 -1.26 24.86
C TYR A 320 -25.29 -0.81 23.63
N ILE A 321 -26.62 -0.87 23.68
CA ILE A 321 -27.45 -0.20 22.67
C ILE A 321 -27.42 1.27 23.00
N HIS A 322 -26.99 2.10 22.04
CA HIS A 322 -27.02 3.53 22.23
C HIS A 322 -28.47 3.94 22.55
N PRO A 323 -28.73 4.67 23.66
CA PRO A 323 -30.08 4.93 24.15
C PRO A 323 -31.02 5.57 23.11
N ASP A 324 -30.45 6.24 22.10
CA ASP A 324 -31.19 7.06 21.14
C ASP A 324 -31.48 6.40 19.78
N SER A 325 -31.08 5.13 19.56
CA SER A 325 -31.53 4.42 18.35
C SER A 325 -31.51 2.90 18.47
N TYR A 326 -32.68 2.27 18.39
CA TYR A 326 -32.84 0.81 18.23
C TYR A 326 -32.19 0.25 16.95
N GLU A 327 -31.76 1.12 16.03
CA GLU A 327 -31.15 0.74 14.76
C GLU A 327 -29.62 0.68 14.79
N LYS A 328 -28.96 1.19 15.84
CA LYS A 328 -27.48 1.20 15.93
C LYS A 328 -27.04 0.35 17.12
N ILE A 329 -26.30 -0.72 16.85
CA ILE A 329 -25.79 -1.65 17.87
C ILE A 329 -24.28 -1.52 17.93
N LYS A 330 -23.76 -1.10 19.09
CA LYS A 330 -22.33 -1.09 19.39
C LYS A 330 -22.04 -2.24 20.34
N CYS A 331 -21.06 -3.06 20.00
CA CYS A 331 -20.63 -4.15 20.85
C CYS A 331 -19.60 -3.61 21.85
N ASN A 332 -20.05 -3.38 23.07
CA ASN A 332 -19.18 -3.13 24.21
C ASN A 332 -19.47 -4.22 25.23
N MET A 333 -18.43 -4.65 25.91
CA MET A 333 -18.56 -5.66 26.94
C MET A 333 -18.29 -5.09 28.30
N PHE A 334 -19.09 -5.53 29.25
CA PHE A 334 -18.98 -5.16 30.66
C PHE A 334 -19.11 -6.43 31.50
N SER A 335 -18.39 -6.45 32.61
CA SER A 335 -18.60 -7.47 33.65
C SER A 335 -19.72 -6.99 34.56
N ASP A 336 -20.81 -7.75 34.63
CA ASP A 336 -21.97 -7.42 35.48
C ASP A 336 -21.64 -7.49 36.98
N THR A 337 -20.55 -8.18 37.31
CA THR A 337 -20.22 -8.50 38.70
C THR A 337 -19.30 -7.47 39.36
N GLY A 338 -18.72 -6.53 38.59
CA GLY A 338 -17.81 -5.51 39.11
C GLY A 338 -16.44 -6.01 39.60
N TYR A 339 -16.24 -7.33 39.72
CA TYR A 339 -15.01 -7.96 40.22
C TYR A 339 -14.01 -8.38 39.13
N TYR A 340 -14.44 -8.36 37.86
CA TYR A 340 -13.64 -8.83 36.75
C TYR A 340 -13.55 -7.74 35.69
N ASP A 341 -12.36 -7.52 35.14
CA ASP A 341 -12.21 -6.71 33.93
C ASP A 341 -12.15 -7.64 32.71
N MET A 342 -12.95 -7.36 31.70
CA MET A 342 -12.96 -8.11 30.46
C MET A 342 -12.87 -7.16 29.29
N SER A 343 -11.82 -7.31 28.47
CA SER A 343 -11.61 -6.47 27.29
C SER A 343 -11.48 -7.30 26.03
N PHE A 344 -11.92 -6.71 24.91
CA PHE A 344 -11.96 -7.37 23.61
C PHE A 344 -11.13 -6.57 22.61
N ASN A 345 -10.26 -7.28 21.89
CA ASN A 345 -9.42 -6.70 20.86
C ASN A 345 -9.44 -7.58 19.60
N ILE A 346 -9.05 -7.00 18.47
CA ILE A 346 -8.84 -7.71 17.22
C ILE A 346 -7.34 -7.64 16.90
N ASP A 347 -6.73 -8.80 16.69
CA ASP A 347 -5.32 -8.87 16.31
C ASP A 347 -5.10 -8.62 14.81
N ASP A 348 -3.84 -8.56 14.40
CA ASP A 348 -3.38 -8.31 13.03
C ASP A 348 -3.93 -9.29 11.96
N GLU A 349 -4.47 -10.43 12.38
CA GLU A 349 -5.04 -11.47 11.53
C GLU A 349 -6.57 -11.45 11.54
N LEU A 350 -7.19 -10.48 12.21
CA LEU A 350 -8.63 -10.41 12.50
C LEU A 350 -9.15 -11.48 13.47
N ASN A 351 -8.28 -12.09 14.28
CA ASN A 351 -8.73 -12.98 15.35
C ASN A 351 -9.28 -12.16 16.52
N ILE A 352 -10.28 -12.69 17.21
CA ILE A 352 -10.85 -12.04 18.39
C ILE A 352 -9.99 -12.46 19.59
N ILE A 353 -9.47 -11.48 20.32
CA ILE A 353 -8.78 -11.69 21.58
C ILE A 353 -9.69 -11.19 22.71
N VAL A 354 -9.93 -12.07 23.66
CA VAL A 354 -10.64 -11.79 24.91
C VAL A 354 -9.63 -11.81 26.03
N HIS A 355 -9.42 -10.68 26.67
CA HIS A 355 -8.66 -10.60 27.91
C HIS A 355 -9.65 -10.64 29.07
N TYR A 356 -9.38 -11.51 30.03
CA TYR A 356 -10.07 -11.58 31.30
C TYR A 356 -9.03 -11.41 32.41
N GLU A 357 -9.27 -10.44 33.28
CA GLU A 357 -8.47 -10.18 34.47
C GLU A 357 -9.33 -10.38 35.69
N ASP A 358 -8.92 -11.33 36.53
CA ASP A 358 -9.49 -11.54 37.85
C ASP A 358 -8.74 -10.67 38.86
N GLN A 359 -9.39 -9.60 39.30
CA GLN A 359 -8.91 -8.80 40.42
C GLN A 359 -9.52 -9.36 41.70
N VAL A 360 -8.86 -10.37 42.27
CA VAL A 360 -9.25 -10.88 43.58
C VAL A 360 -9.16 -9.73 44.58
N ASP A 361 -10.29 -9.41 45.22
CA ASP A 361 -10.50 -8.26 46.11
C ASP A 361 -9.28 -7.95 46.99
N ALA A 362 -8.60 -6.84 46.68
CA ALA A 362 -7.61 -6.20 47.53
C ALA A 362 -8.21 -5.62 48.85
N LEU A 363 -9.50 -5.88 49.12
CA LEU A 363 -10.29 -5.19 50.13
C LEU A 363 -10.19 -5.77 51.55
N MET A 364 -9.54 -6.93 51.77
CA MET A 364 -9.61 -7.60 53.08
C MET A 364 -8.30 -7.74 53.85
N THR A 365 -7.13 -7.46 53.27
CA THR A 365 -5.86 -7.58 54.01
C THR A 365 -4.85 -6.52 53.58
N VAL A 366 -4.68 -5.50 54.41
CA VAL A 366 -3.55 -4.57 54.33
C VAL A 366 -2.26 -5.40 54.42
N GLY A 367 -1.58 -5.59 53.28
CA GLY A 367 -0.32 -6.34 53.18
C GLY A 367 -0.35 -7.64 52.38
N ALA A 368 -1.48 -8.03 51.78
CA ALA A 368 -1.48 -9.09 50.77
C ALA A 368 -1.09 -8.51 49.41
N GLU A 369 -0.04 -9.05 48.80
CA GLU A 369 0.31 -8.78 47.41
C GLU A 369 -0.88 -9.16 46.51
N GLN A 370 -1.20 -8.32 45.52
CA GLN A 370 -2.36 -8.53 44.64
C GLN A 370 -2.11 -9.74 43.73
N ASP A 371 -2.82 -10.85 43.99
CA ASP A 371 -2.90 -11.99 43.08
C ASP A 371 -3.82 -11.62 41.91
N SER A 372 -3.25 -11.44 40.73
CA SER A 372 -4.00 -11.24 39.49
C SER A 372 -3.84 -12.46 38.58
N LYS A 373 -4.98 -13.03 38.18
CA LYS A 373 -5.07 -14.11 37.18
C LYS A 373 -5.51 -13.48 35.86
N PHE A 374 -4.68 -13.68 34.82
CA PHE A 374 -5.00 -13.24 33.47
C PHE A 374 -5.28 -14.45 32.59
N VAL A 375 -6.45 -14.46 31.97
CA VAL A 375 -6.82 -15.47 30.98
C VAL A 375 -7.05 -14.77 29.65
N VAL A 376 -6.32 -15.20 28.63
CA VAL A 376 -6.43 -14.67 27.27
C VAL A 376 -7.00 -15.76 26.37
N PHE A 377 -8.21 -15.52 25.86
CA PHE A 377 -8.82 -16.39 24.86
C PHE A 377 -8.61 -15.78 23.46
N LYS A 378 -7.83 -16.45 22.63
CA LYS A 378 -7.67 -16.12 21.21
C LYS A 378 -8.56 -17.01 20.36
N ILE A 379 -9.64 -16.42 19.83
CA ILE A 379 -10.63 -17.06 18.97
C ILE A 379 -10.18 -16.90 17.51
N VAL A 380 -9.73 -17.99 16.91
CA VAL A 380 -9.32 -18.08 15.51
C VAL A 380 -10.43 -18.73 14.70
N ILE A 381 -11.10 -17.93 13.87
CA ILE A 381 -12.26 -18.38 13.08
C ILE A 381 -11.76 -18.98 11.76
N LYS A 382 -11.88 -20.29 11.55
CA LYS A 382 -11.48 -20.88 10.26
C LYS A 382 -12.57 -20.72 9.21
N ASP A 383 -13.80 -21.05 9.59
CA ASP A 383 -14.98 -20.90 8.74
C ASP A 383 -16.26 -20.80 9.58
N SER A 384 -17.43 -20.96 8.93
CA SER A 384 -18.74 -20.91 9.60
C SER A 384 -19.04 -22.06 10.59
N ARG A 385 -18.21 -23.10 10.63
CA ARG A 385 -18.42 -24.38 11.34
C ARG A 385 -17.29 -24.72 12.30
N GLU A 386 -16.10 -24.17 12.09
CA GLU A 386 -14.91 -24.46 12.90
C GLU A 386 -14.29 -23.18 13.48
N ILE A 387 -14.08 -23.19 14.79
CA ILE A 387 -13.35 -22.16 15.55
C ILE A 387 -12.26 -22.86 16.34
N ASN A 388 -11.03 -22.36 16.22
CA ASN A 388 -9.94 -22.71 17.11
C ASN A 388 -9.89 -21.70 18.25
N LEU A 389 -9.72 -22.19 19.48
CA LEU A 389 -9.58 -21.35 20.65
C LEU A 389 -8.24 -21.65 21.32
N ASN A 390 -7.36 -20.66 21.34
CA ASN A 390 -6.10 -20.76 22.08
C ASN A 390 -6.27 -20.01 23.39
N ILE A 391 -5.95 -20.66 24.50
CA ILE A 391 -6.11 -20.12 25.85
C ILE A 391 -4.72 -20.00 26.47
N THR A 392 -4.37 -18.79 26.85
CA THR A 392 -3.14 -18.52 27.62
C THR A 392 -3.54 -18.05 29.01
N GLU A 393 -3.01 -18.71 30.04
CA GLU A 393 -3.19 -18.33 31.43
C GLU A 393 -1.85 -17.83 31.98
N GLU A 394 -1.86 -16.63 32.56
CA GLU A 394 -0.70 -16.03 33.21
C GLU A 394 -1.05 -15.70 34.66
N PHE A 395 -0.19 -16.13 35.59
CA PHE A 395 -0.32 -15.86 37.03
C PHE A 395 0.87 -15.00 37.48
N PHE A 396 0.62 -13.75 37.90
CA PHE A 396 1.70 -12.81 38.21
C PHE A 396 2.46 -13.14 39.51
N PHE A 397 1.87 -13.93 40.41
CA PHE A 397 2.51 -14.27 41.68
C PHE A 397 3.55 -15.40 41.58
N GLN A 398 3.58 -16.15 40.48
CA GLN A 398 4.40 -17.37 40.40
C GLN A 398 5.31 -17.47 39.17
N ASP A 399 5.41 -16.42 38.33
CA ASP A 399 6.16 -16.45 37.06
C ASP A 399 5.82 -17.66 36.16
N PHE A 400 4.64 -18.28 36.33
CA PHE A 400 4.18 -19.40 35.51
C PHE A 400 3.31 -18.88 34.35
N ARG A 401 3.69 -19.28 33.14
CA ARG A 401 2.86 -19.13 31.94
C ARG A 401 2.41 -20.49 31.46
N TYR A 402 1.11 -20.65 31.25
CA TYR A 402 0.53 -21.87 30.72
C TYR A 402 -0.22 -21.58 29.43
N ASN A 403 0.06 -22.36 28.37
CA ASN A 403 -0.55 -22.18 27.06
C ASN A 403 -1.19 -23.49 26.58
N LYS A 404 -2.49 -23.46 26.27
CA LYS A 404 -3.25 -24.59 25.73
C LYS A 404 -4.00 -24.17 24.48
N ASN A 405 -4.02 -25.05 23.48
CA ASN A 405 -4.81 -24.86 22.26
C ASN A 405 -5.96 -25.85 22.19
N PHE A 406 -7.14 -25.38 21.78
CA PHE A 406 -8.36 -26.17 21.66
C PHE A 406 -8.99 -25.98 20.29
N VAL A 407 -9.59 -27.04 19.74
CA VAL A 407 -10.42 -26.98 18.52
C VAL A 407 -11.88 -27.16 18.93
N MET A 408 -12.74 -26.26 18.48
CA MET A 408 -14.18 -26.28 18.76
C MET A 408 -14.98 -26.42 17.47
N GLN A 409 -16.05 -27.21 17.53
CA GLN A 409 -16.98 -27.38 16.41
C GLN A 409 -18.32 -26.72 16.76
N LYS A 410 -18.94 -26.11 15.76
CA LYS A 410 -20.28 -25.56 15.91
C LYS A 410 -21.27 -26.71 16.07
N ASN A 411 -21.89 -26.82 17.23
CA ASN A 411 -23.03 -27.72 17.34
C ASN A 411 -24.17 -27.14 16.50
N LYS A 412 -24.76 -27.96 15.63
CA LYS A 412 -26.06 -27.64 15.05
C LYS A 412 -27.04 -27.54 16.21
N VAL A 413 -27.34 -26.32 16.63
CA VAL A 413 -28.52 -26.06 17.44
C VAL A 413 -29.69 -26.45 16.56
N ILE A 414 -30.30 -27.58 16.86
CA ILE A 414 -31.64 -27.92 16.36
C ILE A 414 -32.55 -26.94 17.09
N THR A 415 -32.83 -25.80 16.45
CA THR A 415 -33.89 -24.88 16.89
C THR A 415 -35.24 -25.55 16.72
#